data_AF-A0A9W8MSJ6-F1
#
_entry.id   AF-A0A9W8MSJ6-F1
#
_cell.length_a   1.000
_cell.length_b   1.000
_cell.length_c   1.000
_cell.angle_alpha   90.00
_cell.angle_beta   90.00
_cell.angle_gamma   90.00
#
_symmetry.space_group_name_H-M   'P 1'
#
loop_
_entity.id
_entity.type
_entity.pdbx_description
1 polymer ?
#
loop_
_entity_poly.entity_id
_entity_poly.type
_entity_poly.pdbx_seq_one_letter_code
_entity_poly.pdbx_strand_id
1 'polypeptide(L)'
;MFNKDRIYLTINHRGGLEDGFHCSILYALKDEPGKGSGKNTDHLFHVVNQDRRTRTRIPWTYETRMANQYNSDSLIGRILLAKVDTSNRDHVLGLLYQILSQVAVRPNDPKFTCASWAMEAVWRLQREGVITLNAPVDAALWDRVHLVAKDCYRLVLGGNGRRPTVDIAEHGASAIPTYDFRG
;
A
#
# COMPACT_ATOMS: atom_id res chain seq x y z
N MET A 1 10.94 19.82 -13.93
CA MET A 1 11.05 18.85 -12.81
C MET A 1 10.36 17.58 -13.28
N PHE A 2 11.10 16.50 -13.56
CA PHE A 2 10.50 15.29 -14.13
C PHE A 2 9.58 14.63 -13.10
N ASN A 3 8.33 14.38 -13.50
CA ASN A 3 7.40 13.63 -12.67
C ASN A 3 7.99 12.23 -12.45
N LYS A 4 7.97 11.73 -11.22
CA LYS A 4 8.49 10.40 -10.88
C LYS A 4 7.33 9.54 -10.41
N ASP A 5 7.31 8.32 -10.91
CA ASP A 5 6.48 7.26 -10.36
C ASP A 5 7.03 6.83 -8.99
N ARG A 6 6.18 6.17 -8.22
CA ARG A 6 6.47 5.78 -6.85
C ARG A 6 5.94 4.38 -6.59
N ILE A 7 6.76 3.60 -5.92
CA ILE A 7 6.36 2.32 -5.33
C ILE A 7 6.07 2.60 -3.86
N TYR A 8 4.85 2.28 -3.44
CA TYR A 8 4.38 2.44 -2.07
C TYR A 8 4.01 1.09 -1.47
N LEU A 9 4.26 0.93 -0.18
CA LEU A 9 3.45 0.06 0.68
C LEU A 9 2.26 0.89 1.16
N THR A 10 1.04 0.51 0.81
CA THR A 10 -0.17 1.20 1.24
C THR A 10 -0.72 0.58 2.52
N ILE A 11 -1.35 1.43 3.32
CA ILE A 11 -2.07 1.06 4.53
C ILE A 11 -3.51 1.49 4.32
N ASN A 12 -4.41 0.51 4.32
CA ASN A 12 -5.82 0.73 4.10
C ASN A 12 -6.62 0.30 5.34
N HIS A 13 -7.59 1.11 5.77
CA HIS A 13 -8.48 0.72 6.86
C HIS A 13 -9.46 -0.37 6.42
N ARG A 14 -9.91 -1.18 7.37
CA ARG A 14 -10.95 -2.20 7.15
C ARG A 14 -12.32 -1.83 7.74
N GLY A 15 -12.54 -0.56 8.08
CA GLY A 15 -13.87 -0.05 8.47
C GLY A 15 -14.39 -0.62 9.79
N GLY A 16 -13.50 -0.86 10.77
CA GLY A 16 -13.87 -1.37 12.09
C GLY A 16 -13.83 -2.89 12.25
N LEU A 17 -13.44 -3.64 11.20
CA LEU A 17 -13.16 -5.07 11.33
C LEU A 17 -11.93 -5.31 12.24
N GLU A 18 -12.03 -6.31 13.10
CA GLU A 18 -11.05 -6.64 14.17
C GLU A 18 -9.62 -6.91 13.65
N ASP A 19 -9.47 -7.27 12.36
CA ASP A 19 -8.21 -7.69 11.74
C ASP A 19 -7.27 -6.53 11.32
N GLY A 20 -7.35 -5.37 12.00
CA GLY A 20 -6.41 -4.26 11.79
C GLY A 20 -6.51 -3.58 10.42
N PHE A 21 -5.38 -3.47 9.70
CA PHE A 21 -5.26 -2.78 8.42
C PHE A 21 -4.94 -3.75 7.26
N HIS A 22 -5.26 -3.32 6.04
CA HIS A 22 -4.90 -4.01 4.82
C HIS A 22 -3.63 -3.41 4.21
N CYS A 23 -2.68 -4.26 3.84
CA CYS A 23 -1.45 -3.86 3.16
C CYS A 23 -1.48 -4.25 1.69
N SER A 24 -0.91 -3.40 0.83
CA SER A 24 -0.74 -3.65 -0.60
C SER A 24 0.52 -2.97 -1.12
N ILE A 25 1.04 -3.44 -2.25
CA ILE A 25 2.04 -2.69 -3.02
C ILE A 25 1.28 -1.88 -4.08
N LEU A 26 1.57 -0.59 -4.16
CA LEU A 26 0.97 0.34 -5.13
C LEU A 26 2.08 0.96 -5.97
N TYR A 27 1.95 0.87 -7.29
CA TYR A 27 2.78 1.58 -8.24
C TYR A 27 1.96 2.67 -8.92
N ALA A 28 2.32 3.92 -8.63
CA ALA A 28 1.50 5.08 -8.97
C ALA A 28 2.35 6.31 -9.28
N LEU A 29 1.76 7.28 -9.97
CA LEU A 29 2.38 8.60 -10.12
C LEU A 29 2.53 9.28 -8.75
N LYS A 30 3.46 10.23 -8.64
CA LYS A 30 3.47 11.14 -7.51
C LYS A 30 2.11 11.85 -7.43
N ASP A 31 1.55 11.81 -6.23
CA ASP A 31 0.38 12.58 -5.85
C ASP A 31 0.72 14.08 -5.81
N GLU A 32 -0.07 14.89 -6.51
CA GLU A 32 0.01 16.35 -6.50
C GLU A 32 -1.34 16.93 -6.06
N PRO A 33 -1.37 17.84 -5.06
CA PRO A 33 -2.60 18.50 -4.62
C PRO A 33 -3.36 19.11 -5.80
N GLY A 34 -4.66 18.87 -5.88
CA GLY A 34 -5.53 19.41 -6.93
C GLY A 34 -5.41 18.75 -8.31
N LYS A 35 -4.56 17.73 -8.49
CA LYS A 35 -4.43 16.96 -9.73
C LYS A 35 -4.91 15.52 -9.59
N GLY A 36 -6.09 15.33 -9.00
CA GLY A 36 -6.74 14.02 -9.01
C GLY A 36 -6.99 13.59 -10.46
N SER A 37 -6.33 12.51 -10.90
CA SER A 37 -6.68 11.93 -12.19
C SER A 37 -7.92 11.07 -11.97
N GLY A 38 -9.02 11.35 -12.66
CA GLY A 38 -10.22 10.48 -12.63
C GLY A 38 -10.00 9.11 -13.29
N LYS A 39 -8.76 8.79 -13.70
CA LYS A 39 -8.41 7.59 -14.46
C LYS A 39 -7.69 6.59 -13.55
N ASN A 40 -8.07 5.32 -13.65
CA ASN A 40 -7.36 4.23 -12.98
C ASN A 40 -6.05 3.94 -13.72
N THR A 41 -4.99 4.68 -13.41
CA THR A 41 -3.64 4.50 -14.01
C THR A 41 -2.65 3.82 -13.08
N ASP A 42 -3.02 3.62 -11.82
CA ASP A 42 -2.14 3.04 -10.81
C ASP A 42 -2.30 1.51 -10.80
N HIS A 43 -1.28 0.79 -10.34
CA HIS A 43 -1.29 -0.67 -10.26
C HIS A 43 -1.20 -1.10 -8.80
N LEU A 44 -2.21 -1.82 -8.32
CA LEU A 44 -2.27 -2.35 -6.97
C LEU A 44 -2.05 -3.87 -7.00
N PHE A 45 -1.17 -4.34 -6.11
CA PHE A 45 -0.82 -5.74 -5.92
C PHE A 45 -1.06 -6.11 -4.45
N HIS A 46 -1.86 -7.14 -4.20
CA HIS A 46 -2.20 -7.54 -2.84
C HIS A 46 -2.72 -8.96 -2.76
N VAL A 47 -2.90 -9.46 -1.54
CA VAL A 47 -3.68 -10.67 -1.28
C VAL A 47 -4.96 -10.31 -0.54
N VAL A 48 -6.04 -11.00 -0.89
CA VAL A 48 -7.36 -10.82 -0.28
C VAL A 48 -7.88 -12.15 0.25
N ASN A 49 -8.69 -12.10 1.30
CA ASN A 49 -9.39 -13.25 1.88
C ASN A 49 -10.89 -12.98 2.04
N GLN A 50 -11.41 -12.01 1.27
CA GLN A 50 -12.81 -11.63 1.33
C GLN A 50 -13.33 -11.41 -0.08
N ASP A 51 -14.44 -12.05 -0.40
CA ASP A 51 -15.15 -11.80 -1.65
C ASP A 51 -15.72 -10.37 -1.64
N ARG A 52 -15.50 -9.62 -2.73
CA ARG A 52 -15.89 -8.20 -2.80
C ARG A 52 -17.40 -7.99 -2.88
N ARG A 53 -18.14 -8.95 -3.47
CA ARG A 53 -19.58 -8.86 -3.69
C ARG A 53 -20.35 -9.33 -2.46
N THR A 54 -19.97 -10.49 -1.92
CA THR A 54 -20.71 -11.13 -0.83
C THR A 54 -20.15 -10.80 0.54
N ARG A 55 -18.93 -10.23 0.62
CA ARG A 55 -18.19 -9.98 1.86
C ARG A 55 -17.88 -11.24 2.67
N THR A 56 -18.04 -12.43 2.08
CA THR A 56 -17.75 -13.71 2.74
C THR A 56 -16.24 -13.95 2.76
N ARG A 57 -15.75 -14.61 3.81
CA ARG A 57 -14.35 -15.06 3.87
C ARG A 57 -14.10 -16.11 2.78
N ILE A 58 -13.00 -15.95 2.06
CA ILE A 58 -12.50 -16.88 1.05
C ILE A 58 -11.04 -17.22 1.38
N PRO A 59 -10.49 -18.33 0.84
CA PRO A 59 -9.05 -18.59 0.93
C PRO A 59 -8.24 -17.40 0.42
N TRP A 60 -7.11 -17.12 1.08
CA TRP A 60 -6.21 -16.05 0.63
C TRP A 60 -5.84 -16.25 -0.83
N THR A 61 -6.01 -15.20 -1.62
CA THR A 61 -5.76 -15.19 -3.07
C THR A 61 -4.99 -13.94 -3.45
N TYR A 62 -3.98 -14.10 -4.31
CA TYR A 62 -3.26 -12.98 -4.89
C TYR A 62 -4.09 -12.32 -5.99
N GLU A 63 -4.20 -11.00 -5.94
CA GLU A 63 -4.91 -10.18 -6.91
C GLU A 63 -4.03 -9.03 -7.37
N THR A 64 -4.22 -8.65 -8.63
CA THR A 64 -3.74 -7.38 -9.17
C THR A 64 -4.89 -6.63 -9.78
N ARG A 65 -4.88 -5.30 -9.68
CA ARG A 65 -5.87 -4.47 -10.35
C ARG A 65 -5.34 -3.09 -10.69
N MET A 66 -5.97 -2.49 -11.70
CA MET A 66 -5.90 -1.05 -11.86
C MET A 66 -6.55 -0.38 -10.64
N ALA A 67 -5.91 0.67 -10.17
CA ALA A 67 -6.33 1.46 -9.05
C ALA A 67 -6.21 2.95 -9.37
N ASN A 68 -6.80 3.73 -8.50
CA ASN A 68 -6.67 5.17 -8.47
C ASN A 68 -6.46 5.56 -7.02
N GLN A 69 -5.24 5.95 -6.67
CA GLN A 69 -4.93 6.35 -5.30
C GLN A 69 -5.72 7.59 -4.86
N TYR A 70 -6.17 8.43 -5.81
CA TYR A 70 -6.96 9.63 -5.56
C TYR A 70 -8.39 9.33 -5.08
N ASN A 71 -8.95 8.17 -5.48
CA ASN A 71 -10.33 7.78 -5.21
C ASN A 71 -10.40 6.50 -4.34
N SER A 72 -9.46 6.34 -3.40
CA SER A 72 -9.48 5.20 -2.49
C SER A 72 -10.14 5.57 -1.16
N ASP A 73 -11.37 5.09 -0.95
CA ASP A 73 -12.12 5.32 0.29
C ASP A 73 -11.47 4.72 1.54
N SER A 74 -10.56 3.75 1.36
CA SER A 74 -9.94 3.03 2.45
C SER A 74 -8.47 3.37 2.69
N LEU A 75 -7.82 4.11 1.79
CA LEU A 75 -6.40 4.43 1.93
C LEU A 75 -6.21 5.43 3.08
N ILE A 76 -5.40 5.07 4.08
CA ILE A 76 -5.13 5.91 5.25
C ILE A 76 -3.66 6.29 5.39
N GLY A 77 -2.76 5.60 4.69
CA GLY A 77 -1.33 5.89 4.74
C GLY A 77 -0.55 5.25 3.60
N ARG A 78 0.60 5.84 3.31
CA ARG A 78 1.58 5.33 2.34
C ARG A 78 2.97 5.30 2.95
N ILE A 79 3.74 4.28 2.63
CA ILE A 79 5.17 4.22 2.93
C ILE A 79 5.91 4.15 1.60
N LEU A 80 6.76 5.13 1.32
CA LEU A 80 7.54 5.22 0.09
C LEU A 80 8.67 4.20 0.10
N LEU A 81 8.65 3.29 -0.87
CA LEU A 81 9.66 2.24 -1.07
C LEU A 81 10.66 2.61 -2.16
N ALA A 82 10.21 3.28 -3.24
CA ALA A 82 11.09 3.76 -4.30
C ALA A 82 10.49 4.94 -5.08
N LYS A 83 11.38 5.73 -5.69
CA LYS A 83 11.04 6.74 -6.72
C LYS A 83 11.60 6.22 -8.04
N VAL A 84 10.75 6.16 -9.06
CA VAL A 84 11.05 5.60 -10.38
C VAL A 84 10.91 6.70 -11.41
N ASP A 85 11.91 6.86 -12.28
CA ASP A 85 11.79 7.79 -13.40
C ASP A 85 10.72 7.27 -14.36
N THR A 86 9.78 8.12 -14.77
CA THR A 86 8.62 7.72 -15.59
C THR A 86 9.03 7.10 -16.94
N SER A 87 10.23 7.39 -17.45
CA SER A 87 10.78 6.71 -18.64
C SER A 87 10.99 5.21 -18.43
N ASN A 88 11.14 4.75 -17.19
CA ASN A 88 11.33 3.34 -16.82
C ASN A 88 10.03 2.67 -16.38
N ARG A 89 8.86 3.34 -16.55
CA ARG A 89 7.59 2.90 -15.98
C ARG A 89 7.22 1.47 -16.37
N ASP A 90 7.21 1.18 -17.67
CA ASP A 90 6.74 -0.11 -18.17
C ASP A 90 7.70 -1.24 -17.80
N HIS A 91 9.00 -0.95 -17.79
CA HIS A 91 10.03 -1.89 -17.35
C HIS A 91 9.85 -2.27 -15.88
N VAL A 92 9.75 -1.27 -14.99
CA VAL A 92 9.55 -1.50 -13.55
C VAL A 92 8.21 -2.18 -13.30
N LEU A 93 7.15 -1.80 -14.01
CA LEU A 93 5.86 -2.46 -13.90
C LEU A 93 5.94 -3.94 -14.28
N GLY A 94 6.66 -4.30 -15.34
CA GLY A 94 6.92 -5.69 -15.72
C GLY A 94 7.63 -6.47 -14.62
N LEU A 95 8.67 -5.89 -14.02
CA LEU A 95 9.38 -6.49 -12.88
C LEU A 95 8.45 -6.69 -11.68
N LEU A 96 7.59 -5.73 -11.37
CA LEU A 96 6.61 -5.85 -10.28
C LEU A 96 5.65 -7.01 -10.52
N TYR A 97 5.07 -7.15 -11.72
CA TYR A 97 4.20 -8.29 -12.04
C TYR A 97 4.94 -9.62 -11.92
N GLN A 98 6.17 -9.70 -12.43
CA GLN A 98 6.98 -10.92 -12.38
C GLN A 98 7.32 -11.32 -10.94
N ILE A 99 7.80 -10.38 -10.12
CA ILE A 99 8.27 -10.67 -8.77
C ILE A 99 7.09 -10.92 -7.82
N LEU A 100 6.07 -10.05 -7.85
CA LEU A 100 4.98 -10.09 -6.87
C LEU A 100 4.03 -11.27 -7.08
N SER A 101 3.88 -11.76 -8.31
CA SER A 101 3.10 -12.98 -8.60
C SER A 101 3.76 -14.27 -8.07
N GLN A 102 5.06 -14.22 -7.76
CA GLN A 102 5.81 -15.35 -7.21
C GLN A 102 5.89 -15.34 -5.67
N VAL A 103 5.38 -14.30 -5.01
CA VAL A 103 5.32 -14.23 -3.55
C VAL A 103 4.28 -15.23 -3.06
N ALA A 104 4.69 -16.16 -2.19
CA ALA A 104 3.86 -17.29 -1.80
C ALA A 104 2.58 -16.85 -1.07
N VAL A 105 1.45 -17.37 -1.53
CA VAL A 105 0.15 -17.26 -0.84
C VAL A 105 -0.07 -18.56 -0.06
N ARG A 106 -0.33 -18.44 1.24
CA ARG A 106 -0.45 -19.60 2.14
C ARG A 106 -1.85 -19.66 2.74
N PRO A 107 -2.87 -20.11 1.98
CA PRO A 107 -4.28 -20.05 2.42
C PRO A 107 -4.58 -20.91 3.65
N ASN A 108 -3.77 -21.95 3.91
CA ASN A 108 -3.96 -22.87 5.02
C ASN A 108 -3.11 -22.52 6.26
N ASP A 109 -2.32 -21.46 6.20
CA ASP A 109 -1.51 -21.01 7.33
C ASP A 109 -2.30 -19.98 8.15
N PRO A 110 -2.68 -20.27 9.42
CA PRO A 110 -3.45 -19.34 10.24
C PRO A 110 -2.70 -18.06 10.60
N LYS A 111 -1.37 -18.03 10.42
CA LYS A 111 -0.54 -16.83 10.62
C LYS A 111 -0.40 -15.99 9.35
N PHE A 112 -0.86 -16.49 8.21
CA PHE A 112 -0.77 -15.77 6.95
C PHE A 112 -1.80 -14.66 6.87
N THR A 113 -1.33 -13.46 6.53
CA THR A 113 -2.12 -12.24 6.42
C THR A 113 -1.68 -11.42 5.20
N CYS A 114 -2.48 -10.42 4.81
CA CYS A 114 -2.05 -9.44 3.80
C CYS A 114 -0.79 -8.68 4.20
N ALA A 115 -0.61 -8.47 5.51
CA ALA A 115 0.58 -7.86 6.08
C ALA A 115 1.83 -8.73 5.89
N SER A 116 1.77 -10.02 6.28
CA SER A 116 2.89 -10.93 6.11
C SER A 116 3.25 -11.13 4.64
N TRP A 117 2.26 -11.19 3.74
CA TRP A 117 2.50 -11.23 2.29
C TRP A 117 3.20 -9.96 1.79
N ALA A 118 2.72 -8.77 2.20
CA ALA A 118 3.31 -7.50 1.79
C ALA A 118 4.76 -7.37 2.27
N MET A 119 5.09 -7.88 3.46
CA MET A 119 6.46 -7.89 3.96
C MET A 119 7.37 -8.83 3.16
N GLU A 120 6.90 -10.03 2.83
CA GLU A 120 7.66 -10.93 1.95
C GLU A 120 7.84 -10.29 0.56
N ALA A 121 6.82 -9.59 0.04
CA ALA A 121 6.92 -8.83 -1.19
C ALA A 121 7.97 -7.72 -1.14
N VAL A 122 7.98 -6.89 -0.07
CA VAL A 122 9.00 -5.85 0.13
C VAL A 122 10.41 -6.46 0.18
N TRP A 123 10.58 -7.56 0.93
CA TRP A 123 11.85 -8.28 1.00
C TRP A 123 12.30 -8.80 -0.38
N ARG A 124 11.40 -9.40 -1.17
CA ARG A 124 11.70 -9.85 -2.54
C ARG A 124 12.11 -8.68 -3.42
N LEU A 125 11.35 -7.58 -3.41
CA LEU A 125 11.67 -6.40 -4.21
C LEU A 125 13.05 -5.81 -3.86
N GLN A 126 13.42 -5.81 -2.57
CA GLN A 126 14.74 -5.34 -2.14
C GLN A 126 15.85 -6.29 -2.61
N ARG A 127 15.63 -7.60 -2.46
CA ARG A 127 16.60 -8.62 -2.86
C ARG A 127 16.85 -8.64 -4.37
N GLU A 128 15.82 -8.41 -5.18
CA GLU A 128 15.91 -8.31 -6.65
C GLU A 128 16.33 -6.91 -7.13
N GLY A 129 16.63 -5.98 -6.22
CA GLY A 129 17.15 -4.64 -6.56
C GLY A 129 16.13 -3.65 -7.13
N VAL A 130 14.82 -3.96 -7.07
CA VAL A 130 13.74 -3.05 -7.52
C VAL A 130 13.56 -1.88 -6.56
N ILE A 131 13.79 -2.11 -5.27
CA ILE A 131 13.77 -1.08 -4.23
C ILE A 131 15.07 -1.10 -3.43
N THR A 132 15.38 0.02 -2.79
CA THR A 132 16.51 0.13 -1.85
C THR A 132 16.02 0.77 -0.57
N LEU A 133 16.09 0.00 0.52
CA LEU A 133 15.77 0.47 1.87
C LEU A 133 17.07 0.56 2.68
N ASN A 134 17.19 1.58 3.51
CA ASN A 134 18.35 1.76 4.41
C ASN A 134 18.28 0.87 5.66
N ALA A 135 17.18 0.13 5.83
CA ALA A 135 16.98 -0.81 6.92
C ALA A 135 16.67 -2.20 6.36
N PRO A 136 17.06 -3.27 7.07
CA PRO A 136 16.63 -4.63 6.73
C PRO A 136 15.11 -4.75 6.85
N VAL A 137 14.53 -5.64 6.03
CA VAL A 137 13.12 -6.01 6.14
C VAL A 137 12.98 -7.08 7.22
N ASP A 138 12.80 -6.63 8.46
CA ASP A 138 12.76 -7.45 9.66
C ASP A 138 11.56 -7.11 10.57
N ALA A 139 11.55 -7.68 11.78
CA ALA A 139 10.52 -7.42 12.78
C ALA A 139 10.47 -5.95 13.23
N ALA A 140 11.61 -5.25 13.30
CA ALA A 140 11.65 -3.85 13.71
C ALA A 140 11.04 -2.93 12.63
N LEU A 141 11.28 -3.23 11.35
CA LEU A 141 10.57 -2.56 10.26
C LEU A 141 9.06 -2.74 10.40
N TRP A 142 8.63 -3.93 10.79
CA TRP A 142 7.22 -4.24 10.97
C TRP A 142 6.56 -3.50 12.12
N ASP A 143 7.25 -3.36 13.25
CA ASP A 143 6.80 -2.55 14.38
C ASP A 143 6.62 -1.09 13.96
N ARG A 144 7.54 -0.56 13.13
CA ARG A 144 7.42 0.79 12.56
C ARG A 144 6.23 0.92 11.62
N VAL A 145 5.98 -0.06 10.74
CA VAL A 145 4.80 -0.06 9.87
C VAL A 145 3.51 -0.05 10.70
N HIS A 146 3.46 -0.83 11.78
CA HIS A 146 2.34 -0.86 12.71
C HIS A 146 2.10 0.47 13.42
N LEU A 147 3.17 1.10 13.90
CA LEU A 147 3.07 2.44 14.52
C LEU A 147 2.56 3.45 13.51
N VAL A 148 3.10 3.47 12.30
CA VAL A 148 2.64 4.31 11.20
C VAL A 148 1.16 4.04 10.89
N ALA A 149 0.72 2.79 10.85
CA ALA A 149 -0.68 2.46 10.59
C ALA A 149 -1.63 3.01 11.66
N LYS A 150 -1.25 2.90 12.94
CA LYS A 150 -2.01 3.47 14.08
C LYS A 150 -2.07 4.99 13.99
N ASP A 151 -0.95 5.64 13.68
CA ASP A 151 -0.90 7.09 13.51
C ASP A 151 -1.75 7.56 12.34
N CYS A 152 -1.64 6.91 11.18
CA CYS A 152 -2.49 7.15 10.02
C CYS A 152 -3.97 7.02 10.36
N TYR A 153 -4.36 5.94 11.05
CA TYR A 153 -5.74 5.73 11.47
C TYR A 153 -6.24 6.88 12.33
N ARG A 154 -5.46 7.29 13.34
CA ARG A 154 -5.80 8.42 14.22
C ARG A 154 -5.95 9.73 13.44
N LEU A 155 -5.05 9.99 12.49
CA LEU A 155 -5.01 11.23 11.73
C LEU A 155 -6.17 11.33 10.72
N VAL A 156 -6.47 10.23 10.04
CA VAL A 156 -7.41 10.18 8.91
C VAL A 156 -8.84 9.86 9.32
N LEU A 157 -9.03 8.96 10.29
CA LEU A 157 -10.38 8.53 10.69
C LEU A 157 -10.82 9.12 12.03
N GLY A 158 -9.91 9.73 12.78
CA GLY A 158 -10.18 10.20 14.13
C GLY A 158 -10.12 9.03 15.13
N GLY A 159 -9.27 9.16 16.16
CA GLY A 159 -9.18 8.19 17.25
C GLY A 159 -9.97 8.65 18.49
N ASN A 160 -10.56 7.72 19.24
CA ASN A 160 -11.18 7.96 20.55
C ASN A 160 -12.20 9.12 20.58
N GLY A 161 -13.15 9.13 19.64
CA GLY A 161 -14.22 10.15 19.58
C GLY A 161 -13.76 11.54 19.12
N ARG A 162 -12.53 11.67 18.61
CA ARG A 162 -12.04 12.91 17.99
C ARG A 162 -12.33 12.93 16.49
N ARG A 163 -12.54 14.13 15.94
CA ARG A 163 -12.66 14.32 14.49
C ARG A 163 -11.32 13.97 13.80
N PRO A 164 -11.36 13.48 12.55
CA PRO A 164 -10.18 13.45 11.69
C PRO A 164 -9.43 14.77 11.71
N THR A 165 -8.11 14.72 11.80
CA THR A 165 -7.25 15.89 11.66
C THR A 165 -6.88 16.19 10.22
N VAL A 166 -7.07 15.21 9.33
CA VAL A 166 -6.88 15.35 7.89
C VAL A 166 -8.24 15.43 7.21
N ASP A 167 -8.50 16.52 6.51
CA ASP A 167 -9.68 16.64 5.67
C ASP A 167 -9.40 16.06 4.27
N ILE A 168 -9.73 14.78 4.10
CA ILE A 168 -9.62 14.12 2.79
C ILE A 168 -10.64 14.68 1.80
N ALA A 169 -11.80 15.17 2.27
CA ALA A 169 -12.80 15.75 1.38
C ALA A 169 -12.31 17.07 0.77
N GLU A 170 -11.53 17.84 1.51
CA GLU A 170 -10.93 19.10 1.05
C GLU A 170 -9.64 18.89 0.25
N HIS A 171 -8.76 17.99 0.68
CA HIS A 171 -7.40 17.86 0.13
C HIS A 171 -7.16 16.59 -0.71
N GLY A 172 -8.16 15.72 -0.86
CA GLY A 172 -8.08 14.48 -1.63
C GLY A 172 -6.97 13.54 -1.13
N ALA A 173 -6.47 12.66 -2.01
CA ALA A 173 -5.39 11.74 -1.62
C ALA A 173 -4.08 12.43 -1.22
N SER A 174 -3.87 13.68 -1.60
CA SER A 174 -2.67 14.44 -1.20
C SER A 174 -2.60 14.68 0.31
N ALA A 175 -3.75 14.59 0.98
CA ALA A 175 -3.89 14.63 2.44
C ALA A 175 -3.43 13.33 3.12
N ILE A 176 -3.36 12.21 2.38
CA ILE A 176 -2.94 10.92 2.93
C ILE A 176 -1.46 10.97 3.31
N PRO A 177 -1.12 10.75 4.59
CA PRO A 177 0.24 10.81 5.07
C PRO A 177 1.14 9.82 4.34
N THR A 178 2.32 10.29 3.93
CA THR A 178 3.35 9.49 3.27
C THR A 178 4.62 9.52 4.09
N TYR A 179 5.08 8.35 4.51
CA TYR A 179 6.32 8.18 5.27
C TYR A 179 7.43 7.71 4.32
N ASP A 180 8.64 8.25 4.46
CA ASP A 180 9.79 7.82 3.68
C ASP A 180 10.69 6.94 4.56
N PHE A 181 10.80 5.66 4.22
CA PHE A 181 11.62 4.71 4.97
C PHE A 181 13.00 4.51 4.33
N ARG A 182 13.32 5.29 3.29
CA ARG A 182 14.55 5.18 2.52
C ARG A 182 15.73 6.00 3.08
N GLY A 183 15.56 6.64 4.24
CA GLY A 183 16.56 7.53 4.86
C GLY A 183 16.37 8.99 4.50
#